data_AF-A0A914N6L5-F1
#
_entry.id   AF-A0A914N6L5-F1
#
_cell.length_a   1.000
_cell.length_b   1.000
_cell.length_c   1.000
_cell.angle_alpha   90.00
_cell.angle_beta   90.00
_cell.angle_gamma   90.00
#
_symmetry.space_group_name_H-M   'P 1'
#
loop_
_entity.id
_entity.type
_entity.pdbx_description
1 polymer ?
#
loop_
_entity_poly.entity_id
_entity_poly.type
_entity_poly.pdbx_seq_one_letter_code
_entity_poly.pdbx_strand_id
1 'polypeptide(L)'
;MLSFRVIQSISRRCLSTCLPFSSTNLNPKFKEAFVDKNDDNNFVIKLDNNYLKSPAGNILLIKSELLALLISNEWNLKNKEGFGSMHFTGLAFTALDNPHGETSDSLIEN
;
A
#
# COMPACT_ATOMS: atom_id res chain seq x y z
N MET A 1 37.63 -34.52 1.09
CA MET A 1 38.40 -33.41 0.51
C MET A 1 37.45 -32.61 -0.37
N LEU A 2 37.34 -31.31 -0.10
CA LEU A 2 36.41 -30.32 -0.65
C LEU A 2 36.35 -30.36 -2.21
N SER A 3 35.28 -29.95 -2.90
CA SER A 3 34.75 -28.59 -2.83
C SER A 3 33.42 -28.44 -3.57
N PHE A 4 32.42 -27.88 -2.89
CA PHE A 4 31.41 -27.01 -3.49
C PHE A 4 32.11 -25.79 -4.12
N ARG A 5 31.64 -25.28 -5.27
CA ARG A 5 31.42 -23.83 -5.54
C ARG A 5 30.47 -23.65 -6.73
N VAL A 6 29.23 -23.29 -6.42
CA VAL A 6 28.26 -22.72 -7.34
C VAL A 6 28.71 -21.31 -7.73
N ILE A 7 28.47 -20.98 -8.99
CA ILE A 7 28.88 -19.77 -9.71
C ILE A 7 28.36 -18.51 -8.99
N GLN A 8 29.30 -17.64 -8.62
CA GLN A 8 29.05 -16.24 -8.29
C GLN A 8 28.90 -15.45 -9.58
N SER A 9 27.81 -14.67 -9.73
CA SER A 9 27.83 -13.34 -10.36
C SER A 9 26.41 -12.79 -10.52
N ILE A 10 25.92 -12.07 -9.50
CA ILE A 10 25.07 -10.91 -9.75
C ILE A 10 25.61 -9.74 -8.91
N SER A 11 25.83 -8.66 -9.64
CA SER A 11 26.46 -7.38 -9.32
C SER A 11 26.14 -6.83 -7.92
N ARG A 12 27.20 -6.54 -7.17
CA ARG A 12 27.20 -5.72 -5.96
C ARG A 12 27.25 -4.23 -6.33
N ARG A 13 26.10 -3.58 -6.54
CA ARG A 13 25.90 -2.12 -6.42
C ARG A 13 24.41 -1.93 -6.04
N CYS A 14 23.97 -1.57 -4.84
CA CYS A 14 24.56 -0.78 -3.77
C CYS A 14 24.17 -1.40 -2.41
N LEU A 15 25.15 -1.77 -1.57
CA LEU A 15 24.94 -1.80 -0.12
C LEU A 15 25.30 -0.40 0.39
N SER A 16 24.30 0.44 0.64
CA SER A 16 24.45 1.48 1.66
C SER A 16 23.07 1.97 2.08
N THR A 17 22.78 1.75 3.37
CA THR A 17 21.56 2.13 4.09
C THR A 17 20.23 1.54 3.61
N CYS A 18 20.11 0.21 3.63
CA CYS A 18 18.84 -0.36 4.09
C CYS A 18 18.76 0.00 5.58
N LEU A 19 18.11 1.12 5.90
CA LEU A 19 17.74 1.40 7.28
C LEU A 19 16.96 0.18 7.77
N PRO A 20 17.29 -0.38 8.96
CA PRO A 20 16.38 -1.31 9.58
C PRO A 20 15.03 -0.60 9.64
N PHE A 21 13.99 -1.25 9.12
CA PHE A 21 12.61 -0.81 9.28
C PHE A 21 12.38 -0.71 10.79
N SER A 22 12.62 0.48 11.32
CA SER A 22 12.60 0.71 12.74
C SER A 22 11.14 0.74 13.12
N SER A 23 10.70 -0.27 13.85
CA SER A 23 9.48 -0.25 14.64
C SER A 23 9.62 0.79 15.76
N THR A 24 9.92 2.04 15.41
CA THR A 24 9.76 3.14 16.33
C THR A 24 8.28 3.22 16.67
N ASN A 25 7.99 3.44 17.94
CA ASN A 25 6.67 3.84 18.42
C ASN A 25 6.27 5.12 17.67
N LEU A 26 5.70 4.96 16.48
CA LEU A 26 5.03 6.02 15.77
C LEU A 26 3.76 6.25 16.56
N ASN A 27 3.69 7.38 17.26
CA ASN A 27 2.39 7.86 17.74
C ASN A 27 1.42 7.78 16.56
N PRO A 28 0.32 7.03 16.70
CA PRO A 28 -0.56 6.80 15.58
C PRO A 28 -1.09 8.16 15.13
N LYS A 29 -0.87 8.50 13.85
CA LYS A 29 -1.29 9.79 13.29
C LYS A 29 -2.81 9.96 13.26
N PHE A 30 -3.55 8.87 13.47
CA PHE A 30 -5.00 8.78 13.49
C PHE A 30 -5.43 7.80 14.59
N LYS A 31 -6.65 7.94 15.12
CA LYS A 31 -7.18 7.03 16.15
C LYS A 31 -7.92 5.85 15.50
N GLU A 32 -8.81 6.13 14.56
CA GLU A 32 -9.69 5.13 13.95
C GLU A 32 -9.88 5.38 12.45
N ALA A 33 -10.12 4.30 11.73
CA ALA A 33 -10.48 4.29 10.32
C ALA A 33 -11.90 3.72 10.15
N PHE A 34 -12.73 4.44 9.39
CA PHE A 34 -14.08 4.01 9.06
C PHE A 34 -14.41 4.28 7.59
N VAL A 35 -15.40 3.54 7.10
CA VAL A 35 -15.93 3.68 5.74
C VAL A 35 -17.07 4.70 5.74
N ASP A 36 -17.03 5.61 4.79
CA ASP A 36 -18.09 6.58 4.54
C ASP A 36 -18.57 6.45 3.08
N LYS A 37 -19.83 6.83 2.83
CA LYS A 37 -20.42 6.81 1.50
C LYS A 37 -20.39 8.22 0.92
N ASN A 38 -19.90 8.34 -0.31
CA ASN A 38 -19.95 9.57 -1.08
C ASN A 38 -21.27 9.65 -1.87
N ASP A 39 -21.66 10.85 -2.31
CA ASP A 39 -22.90 11.10 -3.05
C ASP A 39 -23.00 10.29 -4.36
N ASP A 40 -21.86 9.94 -4.95
CA ASP A 40 -21.76 9.21 -6.23
C ASP A 40 -21.82 7.67 -6.11
N ASN A 41 -22.44 7.13 -5.06
CA ASN A 41 -22.44 5.67 -4.76
C ASN A 41 -21.03 5.05 -4.61
N ASN A 42 -20.01 5.88 -4.38
CA ASN A 42 -18.65 5.43 -4.11
C ASN A 42 -18.40 5.40 -2.60
N PHE A 43 -17.52 4.52 -2.18
CA PHE A 43 -17.05 4.40 -0.81
C PHE A 43 -15.72 5.12 -0.65
N VAL A 44 -15.57 5.82 0.45
CA VAL A 44 -14.33 6.51 0.83
C VAL A 44 -13.93 6.08 2.24
N ILE A 45 -12.64 6.08 2.50
CA ILE A 45 -12.11 5.75 3.82
C ILE A 45 -11.71 7.05 4.50
N LYS A 46 -12.19 7.23 5.74
CA LYS A 46 -11.83 8.35 6.60
C LYS A 46 -10.94 7.85 7.73
N LEU A 47 -9.85 8.57 7.96
CA LEU A 47 -8.97 8.45 9.12
C LEU A 47 -9.29 9.61 10.05
N ASP A 48 -10.00 9.33 11.14
CA ASP A 48 -10.64 10.33 12.00
C ASP A 48 -11.48 11.34 11.18
N ASN A 49 -10.94 12.54 10.94
CA ASN A 49 -11.59 13.61 10.20
C ASN A 49 -11.01 13.84 8.79
N ASN A 50 -10.02 13.05 8.37
CA ASN A 50 -9.32 13.23 7.10
C ASN A 50 -9.67 12.10 6.11
N TYR A 51 -9.79 12.43 4.83
CA TYR A 51 -9.88 11.41 3.79
C TYR A 51 -8.54 10.70 3.59
N LEU A 52 -8.60 9.39 3.37
CA LEU A 52 -7.43 8.61 2.99
C LEU A 52 -6.95 9.03 1.60
N LYS A 53 -5.69 9.45 1.52
CA LYS A 53 -5.04 9.90 0.28
C LYS A 53 -3.90 8.99 -0.13
N SER A 54 -3.70 8.85 -1.43
CA SER A 54 -2.55 8.19 -2.01
C SER A 54 -1.27 9.02 -1.86
N PRO A 55 -0.08 8.44 -2.08
CA PRO A 55 1.18 9.19 -2.14
C PRO A 55 1.16 10.36 -3.14
N ALA A 56 0.41 10.24 -4.25
CA ALA A 56 0.21 11.32 -5.21
C ALA A 56 -0.78 12.41 -4.74
N GLY A 57 -1.45 12.21 -3.59
CA GLY A 57 -2.41 13.15 -3.00
C GLY A 57 -3.86 12.94 -3.44
N ASN A 58 -4.14 11.89 -4.22
CA ASN A 58 -5.49 11.57 -4.69
C ASN A 58 -6.33 10.91 -3.60
N ILE A 59 -7.62 11.22 -3.53
CA ILE A 59 -8.54 10.56 -2.58
C ILE A 59 -8.87 9.17 -3.09
N LEU A 60 -8.80 8.17 -2.21
CA LEU A 60 -9.14 6.80 -2.57
C LEU A 60 -10.66 6.60 -2.69
N LEU A 61 -11.16 6.58 -3.92
CA LEU A 61 -12.55 6.27 -4.27
C LEU A 61 -12.69 4.79 -4.62
N ILE A 62 -13.57 4.07 -3.92
CA ILE A 62 -13.75 2.62 -4.06
C ILE A 62 -15.19 2.31 -4.45
N LYS A 63 -15.40 1.49 -5.47
CA LYS A 63 -16.76 1.08 -5.90
C LYS A 63 -17.35 -0.06 -5.08
N SER A 64 -16.50 -0.93 -4.54
CA SER A 64 -16.90 -2.12 -3.79
C SER A 64 -16.86 -1.87 -2.27
N GLU A 65 -17.98 -2.11 -1.60
CA GLU A 65 -18.11 -1.99 -0.14
C GLU A 65 -17.13 -2.90 0.61
N LEU A 66 -17.02 -4.16 0.18
CA LEU A 66 -16.14 -5.13 0.83
C LEU A 66 -14.68 -4.70 0.76
N LEU A 67 -14.27 -4.15 -0.39
CA LEU A 67 -12.90 -3.64 -0.55
C LEU A 67 -12.65 -2.45 0.38
N ALA A 68 -13.60 -1.54 0.51
CA ALA A 68 -13.50 -0.41 1.43
C ALA A 68 -13.40 -0.87 2.89
N LEU A 69 -14.19 -1.87 3.29
CA LEU A 69 -14.17 -2.43 4.64
C LEU A 69 -12.84 -3.13 4.96
N LEU A 70 -12.31 -3.92 4.02
CA LEU A 70 -11.01 -4.58 4.17
C LEU A 70 -9.89 -3.56 4.37
N ILE A 71 -9.85 -2.52 3.54
CA ILE A 71 -8.85 -1.46 3.66
C ILE A 71 -9.04 -0.70 4.98
N SER A 72 -10.26 -0.36 5.38
CA SER A 72 -10.53 0.26 6.67
C SER A 72 -10.01 -0.59 7.83
N ASN A 73 -10.17 -1.91 7.75
CA ASN A 73 -9.65 -2.85 8.74
C ASN A 73 -8.10 -2.91 8.73
N GLU A 74 -7.45 -2.94 7.56
CA GLU A 74 -5.99 -2.85 7.46
C GLU A 74 -5.46 -1.59 8.16
N TRP A 75 -6.12 -0.44 7.98
CA TRP A 75 -5.73 0.81 8.63
C TRP A 75 -5.92 0.77 10.15
N ASN A 76 -6.97 0.13 10.66
CA ASN A 76 -7.16 -0.07 12.10
C ASN A 76 -6.10 -1.03 12.70
N LEU A 77 -5.66 -2.04 11.94
CA LEU A 77 -4.66 -3.01 12.37
C LEU A 77 -3.21 -2.55 12.20
N LYS A 78 -2.96 -1.54 11.36
CA LYS A 78 -1.62 -0.99 11.07
C LYS A 78 -0.77 -0.72 12.32
N ASN A 79 -1.38 -0.21 13.39
CA ASN A 79 -0.65 0.10 14.62
C ASN A 79 -0.11 -1.16 15.33
N LYS A 80 -0.73 -2.32 15.09
CA LYS A 80 -0.35 -3.61 15.69
C LYS A 80 0.58 -4.40 14.78
N GLU A 81 0.33 -4.39 13.47
CA GLU A 81 0.98 -5.29 12.50
C GLU A 81 1.99 -4.57 11.58
N GLY A 82 2.06 -3.24 11.64
CA GLY A 82 2.94 -2.43 10.81
C GLY A 82 2.45 -2.28 9.37
N PHE A 83 3.33 -1.78 8.49
CA PHE A 83 3.01 -1.55 7.08
C PHE A 83 3.00 -2.83 6.22
N GLY A 84 3.53 -3.93 6.75
CA GLY A 84 3.62 -5.21 6.03
C GLY A 84 2.28 -5.83 5.72
N SER A 85 1.24 -5.55 6.52
CA SER A 85 -0.12 -6.10 6.32
C SER A 85 -1.03 -5.24 5.43
N MET A 86 -0.53 -4.13 4.86
CA MET A 86 -1.32 -3.19 4.05
C MET A 86 -1.33 -3.54 2.56
N HIS A 87 -1.55 -4.81 2.22
CA HIS A 87 -1.48 -5.29 0.83
C HIS A 87 -2.60 -4.73 -0.03
N PHE A 88 -3.85 -4.71 0.46
CA PHE A 88 -4.97 -4.17 -0.30
C PHE A 88 -4.83 -2.67 -0.49
N THR A 89 -4.39 -1.95 0.54
CA THR A 89 -4.07 -0.53 0.45
C THR A 89 -3.01 -0.25 -0.61
N GLY A 90 -1.91 -1.00 -0.62
CA GLY A 90 -0.81 -0.82 -1.57
C GLY A 90 -1.23 -1.06 -3.03
N LEU A 91 -2.01 -2.13 -3.27
CA LEU A 91 -2.57 -2.42 -4.59
C LEU A 91 -3.54 -1.31 -5.04
N ALA A 92 -4.43 -0.87 -4.15
CA ALA A 92 -5.40 0.18 -4.45
C ALA A 92 -4.74 1.52 -4.78
N PHE A 93 -3.69 1.90 -4.04
CA PHE A 93 -2.91 3.10 -4.35
C PHE A 93 -2.15 2.99 -5.67
N THR A 94 -1.56 1.84 -5.95
CA THR A 94 -0.85 1.61 -7.23
C THR A 94 -1.81 1.71 -8.41
N ALA A 95 -2.99 1.11 -8.29
CA ALA A 95 -4.04 1.16 -9.31
C ALA A 95 -4.60 2.59 -9.48
N LEU A 96 -4.71 3.36 -8.39
CA LEU A 96 -5.18 4.75 -8.43
C LEU A 96 -4.16 5.70 -9.05
N ASP A 97 -2.90 5.61 -8.62
CA ASP A 97 -1.85 6.54 -9.03
C ASP A 97 -1.29 6.19 -10.42
N ASN A 98 -1.42 4.94 -10.86
CA ASN A 98 -0.93 4.42 -12.14
C ASN A 98 0.47 4.97 -12.52
N PRO A 99 1.52 4.66 -11.74
CA PRO A 99 2.84 5.26 -11.94
C PRO A 99 3.47 4.94 -13.31
N HIS A 100 3.03 3.85 -13.96
CA HIS A 100 3.51 3.44 -15.28
C HIS A 100 2.66 4.01 -16.42
N GLY A 101 1.51 4.64 -16.11
CA GLY A 101 0.63 5.23 -17.12
C GLY A 101 0.03 4.21 -18.09
N GLU A 102 -0.04 2.94 -17.70
CA GLU A 102 -0.54 1.86 -18.56
C GLU A 102 -2.02 2.10 -18.88
N THR A 103 -2.39 1.84 -20.13
CA THR A 103 -3.78 1.89 -20.59
C THR A 103 -4.36 0.48 -20.62
N SER A 104 -5.68 0.36 -20.77
CA SER A 104 -6.31 -0.95 -20.97
C SER A 104 -5.67 -1.68 -22.15
N ASP A 105 -5.38 -0.95 -23.22
CA ASP A 105 -4.92 -1.53 -24.47
C ASP A 105 -3.52 -2.13 -24.34
N SER A 106 -2.60 -1.47 -23.61
CA SER A 106 -1.25 -1.99 -23.38
C SER A 106 -1.22 -3.26 -22.53
N LEU A 107 -2.22 -3.47 -21.67
CA LEU A 107 -2.31 -4.66 -20.81
C LEU A 107 -2.85 -5.91 -21.54
N ILE A 108 -3.60 -5.73 -22.63
CA ILE A 108 -4.31 -6.82 -23.32
C ILE A 108 -3.41 -7.49 -24.38
N GLU A 109 -2.35 -6.83 -24.85
CA GLU A 109 -1.51 -7.30 -25.97
C GLU A 109 -0.45 -8.38 -25.62
N ASN A 110 -0.72 -9.31 -24.68
CA ASN A 110 0.21 -10.39 -24.33
C ASN A 110 -0.08 -11.73 -25.02
#